data_AF-B8ICV9-F1
#
_entry.id   AF-B8ICV9-F1
#
_cell.length_a   1.000
_cell.length_b   1.000
_cell.length_c   1.000
_cell.angle_alpha   90.00
_cell.angle_beta   90.00
_cell.angle_gamma   90.00
#
_symmetry.space_group_name_H-M   'P 1'
#
loop_
_entity.id
_entity.type
_entity.pdbx_description
1 polymer ?
#
loop_
_entity_poly.entity_id
_entity_poly.type
_entity_poly.pdbx_seq_one_letter_code
_entity_poly.pdbx_strand_id
1 'polypeptide(L)'
;MLIEVEANPVCQTVLLQVQRIFCRCVRTGKVPEVFGDQAPKAKLPAVTVVDPTASNAWAEYAAVFARTCAVHAKHESARAVLKALAPEDAKEAAGHGLCTQALPGGHDQLRVRGAGRPACACPVAPSVSSPAR
;
A
#
# COMPACT_ATOMS: atom_id res chain seq x y z
N MET A 1 -26.04 -42.82 30.88
CA MET A 1 -25.43 -41.47 30.89
C MET A 1 -26.35 -40.57 30.08
N LEU A 2 -27.26 -39.84 30.74
CA LEU A 2 -28.13 -38.86 30.08
C LEU A 2 -27.32 -37.57 29.96
N ILE A 3 -27.23 -37.00 28.76
CA ILE A 3 -26.69 -35.65 28.58
C ILE A 3 -27.88 -34.71 28.67
N GLU A 4 -28.00 -33.97 29.76
CA GLU A 4 -28.96 -32.87 29.85
C GLU A 4 -28.41 -31.70 29.05
N VAL A 5 -28.96 -31.50 27.85
CA VAL A 5 -28.65 -30.33 27.02
C VAL A 5 -29.70 -29.26 27.33
N GLU A 6 -29.29 -28.21 28.03
CA GLU A 6 -30.13 -27.03 28.21
C GLU A 6 -30.41 -26.40 26.84
N ALA A 7 -31.70 -26.33 26.45
CA ALA A 7 -32.08 -25.80 25.16
C ALA A 7 -31.74 -24.30 25.09
N ASN A 8 -30.82 -23.93 24.20
CA ASN A 8 -30.47 -22.53 23.99
C ASN A 8 -31.75 -21.72 23.64
N PRO A 9 -32.10 -20.67 24.42
CA PRO A 9 -33.33 -19.91 24.22
C PRO A 9 -33.40 -19.24 22.83
N VAL A 10 -32.25 -18.94 22.22
CA VAL A 10 -32.17 -18.41 20.84
C VAL A 10 -32.60 -19.49 19.83
N CYS A 11 -32.12 -20.72 19.95
CA CYS A 11 -32.51 -21.81 19.07
C CYS A 11 -34.01 -22.14 19.21
N GLN A 12 -34.51 -22.15 20.46
CA GLN A 12 -35.90 -22.46 20.74
C GLN A 12 -36.86 -21.42 20.13
N THR A 13 -36.54 -20.13 20.23
CA THR A 13 -37.38 -19.06 19.66
C THR A 13 -37.42 -19.12 18.14
N VAL A 14 -36.27 -19.35 17.48
CA VAL A 14 -36.20 -19.50 16.02
C VAL A 14 -37.02 -20.69 15.53
N LEU A 15 -36.89 -21.86 16.17
CA LEU A 15 -37.65 -23.05 15.78
C LEU A 15 -39.18 -22.84 15.88
N LEU A 16 -39.63 -22.20 16.96
CA LEU A 16 -41.05 -21.87 17.15
C LEU A 16 -41.57 -20.88 16.10
N GLN A 17 -40.75 -19.90 15.71
CA GLN A 17 -41.09 -18.94 14.65
C GLN A 17 -41.21 -19.64 13.29
N VAL A 18 -40.23 -20.46 12.92
CA VAL A 18 -40.23 -21.22 11.68
C VAL A 18 -41.43 -22.16 11.60
N GLN A 19 -41.75 -22.85 12.69
CA GLN A 19 -42.92 -23.74 12.76
C GLN A 19 -44.23 -22.97 12.50
N ARG A 20 -44.42 -21.80 13.13
CA ARG A 20 -45.62 -20.98 12.92
C ARG A 20 -45.77 -20.55 11.46
N ILE A 21 -44.67 -20.16 10.83
CA ILE A 21 -44.64 -19.75 9.42
C ILE A 21 -44.96 -20.93 8.51
N PHE A 22 -44.30 -22.06 8.74
CA PHE A 22 -44.56 -23.31 8.02
C PHE A 22 -46.04 -23.69 8.09
N CYS A 23 -46.63 -23.75 9.29
CA CYS A 23 -48.04 -24.10 9.45
C CYS A 23 -48.99 -23.11 8.75
N ARG A 24 -48.69 -21.80 8.79
CA ARG A 24 -49.45 -20.79 8.06
C ARG A 24 -49.38 -21.00 6.55
N CYS A 25 -48.19 -21.27 6.03
CA CYS A 25 -47.96 -21.49 4.59
C CYS A 25 -48.65 -22.76 4.09
N VAL A 26 -48.59 -23.86 4.86
CA VAL A 26 -49.30 -25.11 4.54
C VAL A 26 -50.81 -24.89 4.44
N ARG A 27 -51.39 -24.08 5.34
CA ARG A 27 -52.85 -23.82 5.35
C ARG A 27 -53.31 -22.84 4.27
N THR A 28 -52.47 -21.89 3.90
CA THR A 28 -52.85 -20.78 2.99
C THR A 28 -52.34 -20.95 1.56
N GLY A 29 -51.48 -21.94 1.30
CA GLY A 29 -50.83 -22.16 0.01
C GLY A 29 -49.83 -21.07 -0.38
N LYS A 30 -49.51 -20.12 0.51
CA LYS A 30 -48.54 -19.05 0.26
C LYS A 30 -47.12 -19.57 0.43
N VAL A 31 -46.23 -19.22 -0.51
CA VAL A 31 -44.80 -19.55 -0.44
C VAL A 31 -44.19 -18.89 0.82
N PRO A 32 -43.48 -19.64 1.68
CA PRO A 32 -42.82 -19.08 2.84
C PRO A 32 -41.71 -18.11 2.41
N GLU A 33 -41.70 -16.93 3.02
CA GLU A 33 -40.60 -15.98 2.89
C GLU A 33 -39.36 -16.56 3.59
N VAL A 34 -38.21 -16.55 2.89
CA VAL A 34 -37.01 -17.22 3.40
C VAL A 34 -36.47 -16.47 4.61
N PHE A 35 -36.41 -17.16 5.74
CA PHE A 35 -35.91 -16.62 7.00
C PHE A 35 -34.41 -16.35 6.87
N GLY A 36 -34.01 -15.08 6.85
CA GLY A 36 -32.60 -14.67 6.82
C GLY A 36 -32.09 -14.13 5.48
N ASP A 37 -32.91 -14.09 4.43
CA ASP A 37 -32.47 -13.63 3.10
C ASP A 37 -32.67 -12.13 2.85
N GLN A 38 -32.18 -11.29 3.77
CA GLN A 38 -31.46 -10.13 3.25
C GLN A 38 -30.13 -10.70 2.76
N ALA A 39 -30.10 -11.12 1.48
CA ALA A 39 -28.86 -11.45 0.80
C ALA A 39 -27.82 -10.41 1.22
N PRO A 40 -26.68 -10.80 1.85
CA PRO A 40 -25.72 -9.85 2.36
C PRO A 40 -25.42 -8.89 1.23
N LYS A 41 -25.91 -7.65 1.33
CA LYS A 41 -25.70 -6.61 0.31
C LYS A 41 -24.22 -6.70 -0.01
N ALA A 42 -23.92 -7.00 -1.28
CA ALA A 42 -22.59 -7.36 -1.75
C ALA A 42 -21.56 -6.64 -0.90
N LYS A 43 -20.73 -7.40 -0.17
CA LYS A 43 -19.71 -6.83 0.73
C LYS A 43 -18.76 -6.02 -0.14
N LEU A 44 -19.11 -4.76 -0.38
CA LEU A 44 -18.18 -3.74 -0.82
C LEU A 44 -16.99 -3.87 0.14
N PRO A 45 -15.75 -3.89 -0.35
CA PRO A 45 -14.59 -3.96 0.53
C PRO A 45 -14.81 -2.88 1.59
N ALA A 46 -15.01 -3.31 2.83
CA ALA A 46 -15.34 -2.40 3.91
C ALA A 46 -14.11 -1.50 4.06
N VAL A 47 -14.19 -0.31 3.49
CA VAL A 47 -13.19 0.73 3.72
C VAL A 47 -13.37 1.12 5.17
N THR A 48 -12.60 0.47 6.04
CA THR A 48 -12.59 0.77 7.46
C THR A 48 -11.84 2.09 7.62
N VAL A 49 -12.59 3.18 7.68
CA VAL A 49 -12.05 4.47 8.08
C VAL A 49 -11.82 4.40 9.58
N VAL A 50 -10.56 4.25 9.98
CA VAL A 50 -10.15 4.31 11.38
C VAL A 50 -9.86 5.77 11.71
N ASP A 51 -10.36 6.25 12.86
CA ASP A 51 -9.95 7.52 13.45
C ASP A 51 -8.86 7.26 14.52
N PRO A 52 -7.57 7.43 14.17
CA PRO A 52 -6.46 7.25 15.09
C PRO A 52 -6.14 8.51 15.91
N THR A 53 -7.04 9.49 16.02
CA THR A 53 -6.79 10.77 16.73
C THR A 53 -6.36 10.57 18.20
N ALA A 54 -6.76 9.47 18.85
CA ALA A 54 -6.33 9.13 20.21
C ALA A 54 -4.91 8.53 20.31
N SER A 55 -4.28 8.19 19.18
CA SER A 55 -2.94 7.61 19.13
C SER A 55 -1.87 8.69 19.05
N ASN A 56 -1.14 8.90 20.15
CA ASN A 56 -0.02 9.84 20.20
C ASN A 56 1.04 9.53 19.12
N ALA A 57 1.32 8.25 18.87
CA ALA A 57 2.25 7.84 17.82
C ALA A 57 1.76 8.26 16.43
N TRP A 58 0.46 8.13 16.14
CA TRP A 58 -0.09 8.52 14.85
C TRP A 58 0.07 10.02 14.60
N ALA A 59 -0.22 10.86 15.60
CA ALA A 59 -0.09 12.31 15.47
C ALA A 59 1.35 12.74 15.17
N GLU A 60 2.33 12.20 15.91
CA GLU A 60 3.75 12.51 15.70
C GLU A 60 4.24 12.12 14.30
N TYR A 61 3.95 10.89 13.86
CA TYR A 61 4.38 10.43 12.54
C TYR A 61 3.61 11.10 11.40
N ALA A 62 2.32 11.43 11.58
CA ALA A 62 1.55 12.18 10.59
C ALA A 62 2.13 13.59 10.38
N ALA A 63 2.58 14.26 11.45
CA ALA A 63 3.23 15.56 11.36
C ALA A 63 4.56 15.48 10.61
N VAL A 64 5.40 14.48 10.88
CA VAL A 64 6.66 14.24 10.15
C VAL A 64 6.38 13.92 8.68
N PHE A 65 5.41 13.06 8.40
CA PHE A 65 5.03 12.67 7.05
C PHE A 65 4.54 13.87 6.24
N ALA A 66 3.65 14.69 6.80
CA ALA A 66 3.12 15.89 6.14
C ALA A 66 4.25 16.88 5.78
N ARG A 67 5.24 17.07 6.66
CA ARG A 67 6.38 17.97 6.42
C ARG A 67 7.33 17.43 5.35
N THR A 68 7.54 16.12 5.31
CA THR A 68 8.54 15.49 4.41
C THR A 68 7.98 15.11 3.05
N CYS A 69 6.67 14.94 2.90
CA CYS A 69 6.03 14.54 1.64
C CYS A 69 6.39 15.42 0.44
N ALA A 70 6.29 16.74 0.58
CA ALA A 70 6.58 17.67 -0.52
C ALA A 70 8.07 17.66 -0.91
N VAL A 71 8.95 17.52 0.08
CA VAL A 71 10.40 17.43 -0.13
C VAL A 71 10.74 16.11 -0.81
N HIS A 72 10.13 15.01 -0.38
CA HIS A 72 10.30 13.69 -0.97
C HIS A 72 9.82 13.66 -2.44
N ALA A 73 8.68 14.25 -2.75
CA ALA A 73 8.20 14.36 -4.14
C ALA A 73 9.16 15.14 -5.04
N LYS A 74 9.75 16.23 -4.53
CA LYS A 74 10.79 16.98 -5.24
C LYS A 74 12.08 16.16 -5.39
N HIS A 75 12.46 15.39 -4.38
CA HIS A 75 13.61 14.50 -4.43
C HIS A 75 13.44 13.42 -5.50
N GLU A 76 12.28 12.75 -5.54
CA GLU A 76 11.99 11.69 -6.50
C GLU A 76 11.89 12.23 -7.93
N SER A 77 11.27 13.39 -8.14
CA SER A 77 11.26 14.04 -9.47
C SER A 77 12.65 14.47 -9.92
N ALA A 78 13.46 15.08 -9.04
CA ALA A 78 14.84 15.41 -9.35
C ALA A 78 15.67 14.15 -9.65
N ARG A 79 15.47 13.07 -8.88
CA ARG A 79 16.13 11.78 -9.08
C ARG A 79 15.77 11.17 -10.44
N ALA A 80 14.50 11.23 -10.84
CA ALA A 80 14.05 10.75 -12.15
C ALA A 80 14.69 11.54 -13.30
N VAL A 81 14.75 12.87 -13.19
CA VAL A 81 15.40 13.73 -14.20
C VAL A 81 16.91 13.43 -14.26
N LEU A 82 17.58 13.30 -13.11
CA LEU A 82 19.00 12.96 -13.07
C LEU A 82 19.29 11.58 -13.67
N LYS A 83 18.40 10.61 -13.48
CA LYS A 83 18.50 9.30 -14.13
C LYS A 83 18.30 9.39 -15.64
N ALA A 84 17.34 10.19 -16.11
CA ALA A 84 17.12 10.40 -17.55
C ALA A 84 18.28 11.12 -18.24
N LEU A 85 19.03 11.96 -17.50
CA LEU A 85 20.23 12.62 -17.99
C LEU A 85 21.48 11.73 -17.95
N ALA A 86 21.45 10.60 -17.24
CA ALA A 86 22.55 9.65 -17.22
C ALA A 86 22.58 8.85 -18.54
N PRO A 87 23.73 8.73 -19.22
CA PRO A 87 23.85 7.90 -20.41
C PRO A 87 23.60 6.42 -20.05
N GLU A 88 22.84 5.68 -20.86
CA GLU A 88 22.51 4.26 -20.59
C GLU A 88 23.75 3.36 -20.51
N ASP A 89 24.87 3.74 -21.14
CA ASP A 89 26.13 2.98 -21.14
C ASP A 89 27.10 3.37 -20.01
N ALA A 90 26.75 4.33 -19.14
CA ALA A 90 27.66 4.86 -18.14
C ALA A 90 27.57 4.11 -16.80
N LYS A 91 28.68 3.49 -16.38
CA LYS A 91 28.83 2.82 -15.07
C LYS A 91 28.80 3.81 -13.89
N GLU A 92 29.22 5.06 -14.12
CA GLU A 92 29.15 6.17 -13.17
C GLU A 92 29.03 7.49 -13.95
N ALA A 93 28.12 8.39 -13.54
CA ALA A 93 28.09 9.77 -14.04
C ALA A 93 28.21 10.75 -12.86
N ALA A 94 29.16 11.68 -12.93
CA ALA A 94 29.46 12.63 -11.87
C ALA A 94 29.48 14.07 -12.40
N GLY A 95 28.91 15.00 -11.63
CA GLY A 95 28.85 16.41 -11.96
C GLY A 95 28.15 17.22 -10.87
N HIS A 96 28.52 18.49 -10.71
CA HIS A 96 27.90 19.42 -9.74
C HIS A 96 27.82 18.89 -8.30
N GLY A 97 28.80 18.08 -7.86
CA GLY A 97 28.85 17.50 -6.51
C GLY A 97 28.00 16.24 -6.30
N LEU A 98 27.36 15.73 -7.34
CA LEU A 98 26.60 14.48 -7.33
C LEU A 98 27.34 13.39 -8.11
N CYS A 99 27.24 12.14 -7.64
CA CYS A 99 27.60 10.97 -8.42
C CYS A 99 26.43 9.98 -8.47
N THR A 100 26.18 9.45 -9.66
CA THR A 100 25.26 8.34 -9.90
C THR A 100 26.10 7.10 -10.13
N GLN A 101 25.81 6.02 -9.39
CA GLN A 101 26.43 4.72 -9.63
C GLN A 101 25.34 3.75 -10.05
N ALA A 102 25.50 3.15 -11.24
CA ALA A 102 24.66 2.05 -11.67
C ALA A 102 25.06 0.80 -10.87
N LEU A 103 24.15 0.29 -10.04
CA LEU A 103 24.37 -0.96 -9.31
C LEU A 103 23.91 -2.14 -10.16
N PRO A 104 24.66 -3.26 -10.17
CA PRO A 104 24.21 -4.48 -10.82
C PRO A 104 22.92 -4.97 -10.13
N GLY A 105 21.78 -4.86 -10.84
CA GLY A 105 20.45 -5.17 -10.30
C GLY A 105 19.36 -4.12 -10.60
N GLY A 106 19.65 -3.07 -11.39
CA GLY A 106 18.64 -2.10 -11.85
C GLY A 106 18.26 -1.02 -10.82
N HIS A 107 18.91 -1.02 -9.65
CA HIS A 107 18.71 -0.01 -8.62
C HIS A 107 19.81 1.05 -8.68
N ASP A 108 19.55 2.17 -9.35
CA ASP A 108 20.51 3.28 -9.39
C ASP A 108 20.53 4.01 -8.05
N GLN A 109 21.72 4.11 -7.45
CA GLN A 109 21.95 4.87 -6.22
C GLN A 109 22.58 6.22 -6.57
N LEU A 110 21.77 7.29 -6.45
CA LEU A 110 22.26 8.67 -6.52
C LEU A 110 22.84 9.07 -5.16
N ARG A 111 24.09 9.52 -5.13
CA ARG A 111 24.79 9.91 -3.90
C ARG A 111 25.35 11.33 -4.01
N VAL A 112 25.14 12.13 -2.97
CA VAL A 112 25.81 13.42 -2.80
C VAL A 112 27.24 13.17 -2.32
N ARG A 113 28.25 13.73 -3.01
CA ARG A 113 29.64 13.67 -2.53
C ARG A 113 29.79 14.60 -1.33
N GLY A 114 29.90 14.03 -0.12
CA GLY A 114 30.35 14.77 1.06
C GLY A 114 31.82 15.16 0.92
N ALA A 115 32.19 16.34 1.42
CA ALA A 115 33.49 17.01 1.26
C ALA A 115 34.71 16.33 1.93
N GLY A 116 34.75 14.99 2.02
CA GLY A 116 35.81 14.27 2.73
C GLY A 116 36.01 12.81 2.35
N ARG A 117 35.52 12.35 1.19
CA ARG A 117 35.87 11.01 0.68
C ARG A 117 36.63 11.14 -0.64
N PRO A 118 37.69 10.32 -0.85
CA PRO A 118 38.46 10.38 -2.07
C PRO A 118 37.53 10.17 -3.27
N ALA A 119 37.72 11.00 -4.29
CA ALA A 119 37.04 10.89 -5.57
C ALA A 119 37.01 9.42 -5.99
N CYS A 120 35.82 8.91 -6.35
CA CYS A 120 35.73 7.65 -7.08
C CYS A 120 36.70 7.77 -8.26
N ALA A 121 37.76 6.97 -8.24
CA ALA A 121 38.78 6.95 -9.26
C ALA A 121 38.21 6.21 -10.48
N CYS A 122 37.50 6.95 -11.32
CA CYS A 122 37.38 6.59 -12.71
C CYS A 122 38.18 7.63 -13.50
N PRO A 123 39.20 7.24 -14.28
CA PRO A 123 39.91 8.18 -15.14
C PRO A 123 38.88 8.77 -16.11
N VAL A 124 38.67 10.08 -16.04
CA VAL A 124 38.02 10.83 -17.12
C VAL A 124 38.88 10.59 -18.35
N ALA A 125 38.40 9.76 -19.28
CA ALA A 125 38.98 9.72 -20.61
C ALA A 125 38.81 11.13 -21.20
N PRO A 126 39.90 11.81 -21.61
CA PRO A 126 39.77 13.11 -22.23
C PRO A 126 38.95 12.96 -23.51
N SER A 127 37.89 13.75 -23.63
CA SER A 127 37.14 13.93 -24.85
C SER A 127 38.10 14.41 -25.95
N VAL A 128 38.48 13.50 -26.84
CA VAL A 128 39.26 13.84 -28.03
C VAL A 128 38.33 14.58 -28.97
N SER A 129 38.29 15.91 -28.84
CA SER A 129 37.77 16.80 -29.87
C SER A 129 38.70 16.69 -31.09
N SER A 130 38.31 15.90 -32.08
CA SER A 130 38.99 15.88 -33.37
C SER A 130 38.55 17.11 -34.19
N PRO A 131 39.47 17.98 -34.65
CA PRO A 131 39.10 19.05 -35.56
C PRO A 131 38.98 18.47 -36.98
N ALA A 132 37.83 18.70 -37.60
CA ALA A 132 37.67 18.51 -39.04
C ALA A 132 38.61 19.47 -39.79
N ARG A 133 39.48 18.92 -40.65
CA ARG A 133 40.09 19.66 -41.75
C ARG A 133 40.37 18.73 -42.92
#